data_AF-A0A0Q7JUT9-F1
#
_entry.id   AF-A0A0Q7JUT9-F1
#
_cell.length_a   1.000
_cell.length_b   1.000
_cell.length_c   1.000
_cell.angle_alpha   90.00
_cell.angle_beta   90.00
_cell.angle_gamma   90.00
#
_symmetry.space_group_name_H-M   'P 1'
#
loop_
_entity.id
_entity.type
_entity.pdbx_description
1 polymer ?
#
loop_
_entity_poly.entity_id
_entity_poly.type
_entity_poly.pdbx_seq_one_letter_code
_entity_poly.pdbx_strand_id
1 'polypeptide(L)' 'MEGGQVGVRCVGRTASLRFAQPADGWAVGVDDSGPEHVKVTFRSSGERREIEVEAECSGGTPVFSTSDDERRESESGADD' A
#
# COMPACT_ATOMS: atom_id res chain seq x y z
N MET A 1 -13.61 -0.38 3.00
CA MET A 1 -12.50 0.37 2.39
C MET A 1 -11.49 -0.66 1.95
N GLU A 2 -11.45 -0.99 0.67
CA GLU A 2 -10.48 -1.96 0.15
C GLU A 2 -9.94 -1.41 -1.16
N GLY A 3 -8.65 -1.06 -1.20
CA GLY A 3 -7.95 -0.68 -2.42
C GLY A 3 -7.56 -1.88 -3.29
N GLY A 4 -7.51 -3.08 -2.69
CA GLY A 4 -7.17 -4.32 -3.35
C GLY A 4 -6.69 -5.39 -2.37
N GLN A 5 -6.07 -6.43 -2.91
CA GLN A 5 -5.51 -7.56 -2.16
C GLN A 5 -4.01 -7.69 -2.44
N VAL A 6 -3.25 -8.01 -1.40
CA VAL A 6 -1.80 -8.24 -1.48
C VAL A 6 -1.48 -9.57 -0.82
N GLY A 7 -0.67 -10.39 -1.50
CA GLY A 7 -0.13 -11.62 -0.96
C GLY A 7 1.38 -11.53 -0.81
N VAL A 8 1.89 -11.74 0.41
CA VAL A 8 3.31 -11.74 0.72
C VAL A 8 3.72 -13.11 1.27
N ARG A 9 4.90 -13.58 0.86
CA ARG A 9 5.53 -14.76 1.43
C ARG A 9 6.73 -14.34 2.27
N CYS A 10 6.83 -14.93 3.46
CA CYS A 10 7.98 -14.77 4.34
C CYS A 10 8.78 -16.07 4.45
N VAL A 11 10.11 -15.94 4.39
CA VAL A 11 11.05 -17.02 4.73
C VAL A 11 12.12 -16.44 5.66
N GLY A 12 12.03 -16.76 6.95
CA GLY A 12 12.83 -16.10 7.98
C GLY A 12 12.51 -14.60 8.03
N ARG A 13 13.49 -13.76 7.66
CA ARG A 13 13.34 -12.30 7.53
C ARG A 13 13.13 -11.83 6.08
N THR A 14 13.11 -12.75 5.13
CA THR A 14 13.01 -12.42 3.70
C THR A 14 11.54 -12.30 3.31
N ALA A 15 11.13 -11.10 2.93
CA ALA A 15 9.82 -10.83 2.34
C ALA A 15 9.88 -11.02 0.81
N SER A 16 8.77 -11.47 0.22
CA SER A 16 8.62 -11.53 -1.23
C SER A 16 7.17 -11.34 -1.62
N LEU A 17 6.91 -10.38 -2.50
CA LEU A 17 5.59 -10.18 -3.08
C LEU A 17 5.20 -11.39 -3.94
N ARG A 18 3.98 -11.90 -3.75
CA ARG A 18 3.41 -13.02 -4.53
C ARG A 18 2.39 -12.54 -5.54
N PHE A 19 1.52 -11.63 -5.11
CA PHE A 19 0.55 -10.98 -5.96
C PHE A 19 0.12 -9.64 -5.36
N ALA A 20 -0.28 -8.72 -6.22
CA ALA A 20 -1.00 -7.51 -5.84
C ALA A 20 -2.12 -7.30 -6.87
N GLN A 21 -3.36 -7.25 -6.41
CA GLN A 21 -4.55 -7.18 -7.25
C GLN A 21 -5.40 -5.99 -6.80
N PRO A 22 -5.59 -4.96 -7.64
CA PRO A 22 -6.43 -3.83 -7.28
C PRO A 22 -7.91 -4.24 -7.26
N ALA A 23 -8.69 -3.57 -6.41
CA ALA A 23 -10.14 -3.61 -6.48
C ALA A 23 -10.64 -2.81 -7.70
N ASP A 24 -11.90 -3.02 -8.09
CA ASP A 24 -12.52 -2.24 -9.18
C ASP A 24 -12.44 -0.73 -8.91
N GLY A 25 -12.01 0.03 -9.93
CA GLY A 25 -11.80 1.47 -9.80
C GLY A 25 -10.48 1.87 -9.15
N TRP A 26 -9.62 0.93 -8.77
CA TRP A 26 -8.28 1.20 -8.24
C TRP A 26 -7.18 0.79 -9.23
N ALA A 27 -6.06 1.50 -9.17
CA ALA A 27 -4.81 1.11 -9.80
C ALA A 27 -3.83 0.61 -8.73
N VAL A 28 -2.96 -0.33 -9.08
CA VAL A 28 -1.90 -0.83 -8.18
C VAL A 28 -0.52 -0.41 -8.67
N GLY A 29 0.31 0.08 -7.76
CA GLY A 29 1.74 0.28 -7.93
C GLY A 29 2.51 -0.61 -6.96
N VAL A 30 3.61 -1.20 -7.41
CA VAL A 30 4.53 -1.96 -6.55
C VAL A 30 5.79 -1.13 -6.43
N ASP A 31 6.04 -0.62 -5.22
CA ASP A 31 7.19 0.24 -4.93
C ASP A 31 8.38 -0.58 -4.43
N ASP A 32 8.14 -1.60 -3.61
CA ASP A 32 9.13 -2.59 -3.19
C ASP A 32 8.52 -4.00 -3.16
N SER A 33 9.30 -5.03 -3.52
CA SER A 33 8.84 -6.42 -3.61
C SER A 33 9.64 -7.41 -2.77
N GLY A 34 10.55 -6.92 -1.92
CA GLY A 34 11.48 -7.70 -1.10
C GLY A 34 12.95 -7.38 -1.43
N PRO A 35 13.91 -7.87 -0.63
CA PRO A 35 13.75 -8.88 0.43
C PRO A 35 13.49 -8.35 1.84
N GLU A 36 13.69 -7.06 2.10
CA GLU A 36 13.61 -6.49 3.44
C GLU A 36 12.16 -6.24 3.87
N HIS A 37 11.37 -5.67 2.96
CA HIS A 37 9.93 -5.45 3.12
C HIS A 37 9.25 -5.51 1.75
N VAL A 38 7.93 -5.44 1.72
CA VAL A 38 7.12 -5.26 0.50
C VAL A 38 6.32 -3.99 0.66
N LYS A 39 6.25 -3.16 -0.39
CA LYS A 39 5.48 -1.93 -0.40
C LYS A 39 4.63 -1.84 -1.66
N VAL A 40 3.33 -1.72 -1.47
CA VAL A 40 2.31 -1.66 -2.53
C VAL A 40 1.41 -0.46 -2.30
N THR A 41 1.14 0.26 -3.36
CA THR A 41 0.29 1.45 -3.32
C THR A 41 -0.94 1.24 -4.19
N PHE A 42 -2.13 1.40 -3.62
CA PHE A 42 -3.40 1.42 -4.34
C PHE A 42 -3.88 2.85 -4.51
N ARG A 43 -4.18 3.26 -5.74
CA ARG A 43 -4.66 4.61 -6.07
C ARG A 43 -6.09 4.55 -6.60
N SER A 44 -7.00 5.32 -6.00
CA SER A 44 -8.37 5.42 -6.52
C SER A 44 -8.34 6.16 -7.85
N SER A 45 -9.04 5.63 -8.86
CA SER A 45 -9.12 6.26 -10.18
C SER A 45 -10.12 7.41 -10.20
N GLY A 46 -11.06 7.44 -9.25
CA GLY A 46 -12.12 8.45 -9.16
C GLY A 46 -11.92 9.50 -8.06
N GLU A 47 -11.00 9.27 -7.14
CA GLU A 47 -10.78 10.10 -5.96
C GLU A 47 -9.29 10.37 -5.75
N ARG A 48 -8.93 11.49 -5.10
CA ARG A 48 -7.55 11.77 -4.70
C ARG A 48 -7.19 11.02 -3.41
N ARG A 49 -7.33 9.70 -3.46
CA ARG A 49 -7.14 8.79 -2.35
C ARG A 49 -6.09 7.74 -2.69
N GLU A 50 -5.18 7.53 -1.76
CA GLU A 50 -4.12 6.54 -1.86
C GLU A 50 -4.08 5.67 -0.60
N ILE A 51 -3.95 4.35 -0.80
CA ILE A 51 -3.76 3.38 0.28
C ILE A 51 -2.38 2.75 0.08
N GLU A 52 -1.51 2.95 1.04
CA GLU A 52 -0.20 2.32 1.10
C GLU A 52 -0.28 1.08 1.99
N VAL A 53 0.26 -0.03 1.50
CA VAL A 53 0.37 -1.30 2.21
C VAL A 53 1.84 -1.67 2.30
N GLU A 54 2.34 -1.78 3.52
CA GLU A 54 3.68 -2.25 3.81
C GLU A 54 3.62 -3.61 4.50
N ALA A 55 4.58 -4.49 4.20
CA ALA A 55 4.70 -5.78 4.85
C ALA A 55 6.14 -6.15 5.18
N GLU A 56 6.37 -6.58 6.42
CA GLU A 56 7.65 -7.07 6.92
C GLU A 56 7.51 -8.50 7.45
N CYS A 57 8.62 -9.23 7.55
CA CYS A 57 8.60 -10.59 8.08
C CYS A 57 8.99 -10.63 9.57
N SER A 58 8.06 -11.09 10.42
CA SER A 58 8.32 -11.38 11.82
C SER A 58 8.16 -12.88 12.09
N GLY A 59 9.27 -13.54 12.44
CA GLY A 59 9.26 -14.99 12.73
C GLY A 59 8.83 -15.88 11.56
N GLY A 60 9.05 -15.44 10.31
CA GLY A 60 8.58 -16.16 9.11
C GLY A 60 7.11 -15.89 8.75
N THR A 61 6.44 -14.99 9.45
CA THR A 61 5.05 -14.57 9.17
C THR A 61 5.03 -13.13 8.66
N PRO A 62 4.27 -12.82 7.59
CA PRO A 62 4.08 -11.43 7.16
C PRO A 62 3.29 -10.63 8.20
N VAL A 63 3.77 -9.43 8.51
CA VAL A 63 3.10 -8.43 9.34
C VAL A 63 2.82 -7.24 8.45
N PHE A 64 1.55 -6.85 8.35
CA PHE A 64 1.11 -5.77 7.47
C PHE A 64 0.84 -4.49 8.24
N SER A 65 1.18 -3.36 7.63
CA SER A 65 0.77 -2.02 8.04
C SER A 65 0.07 -1.34 6.86
N THR A 66 -0.95 -0.54 7.14
CA THR A 66 -1.72 0.17 6.12
C THR A 66 -1.88 1.63 6.49
N SER A 67 -1.57 2.52 5.55
CA SER A 67 -1.79 3.95 5.68
C SER A 67 -2.74 4.42 4.58
N ASP A 68 -3.69 5.27 4.92
CA ASP A 68 -4.66 5.85 3.99
C ASP A 68 -4.44 7.37 3.98
N ASP A 69 -4.03 7.90 2.84
CA ASP A 69 -3.87 9.33 2.63
C ASP A 69 -4.98 9.81 1.70
N GLU A 70 -5.94 10.54 2.28
CA GLU A 70 -6.81 11.41 1.52
C GLU A 70 -6.06 12.74 1.38
N ARG A 71 -5.54 13.04 0.19
CA ARG A 71 -4.90 14.33 -0.10
C ARG A 71 -5.94 15.44 0.04
N ARG A 72 -6.17 15.92 1.27
CA ARG A 72 -6.90 17.16 1.52
C ARG A 72 -6.05 18.27 0.93
N GLU A 73 -6.59 18.97 -0.07
CA GLU A 73 -6.04 20.25 -0.48
C GLU A 73 -5.91 21.09 0.79
N SER A 74 -4.68 21.37 1.21
CA SER A 74 -4.42 22.27 2.32
C SER A 74 -4.96 23.63 1.88
N GLU A 75 -6.14 23.99 2.41
CA GLU A 75 -6.76 25.30 2.24
C GLU A 75 -5.72 26.37 2.65
N SER A 76 -5.03 26.93 1.65
CA SER A 76 -4.24 28.15 1.85
C SER A 76 -5.15 29.31 1.56
N GLY A 77 -6.05 29.60 2.50
CA GLY A 77 -6.67 30.92 2.59
C GLY A 77 -5.58 31.93 2.92
N ALA A 78 -5.29 32.82 1.98
CA ALA A 78 -4.63 34.09 2.28
C ALA A 78 -5.71 35.16 2.11
N ASP A 79 -6.26 35.61 3.23
CA ASP A 79 -7.12 36.77 3.36
C ASP A 79 -6.45 38.04 2.76
N ASP A 80 -7.29 38.90 2.18
CA ASP A 80 -7.01 40.18 1.48
C ASP A 80 -6.28 41.22 2.35
#